data_AF-A0A497I616-F1
#
_entry.id   AF-A0A497I616-F1
#
_cell.length_a   1.000
_cell.length_b   1.000
_cell.length_c   1.000
_cell.angle_alpha   90.00
_cell.angle_beta   90.00
_cell.angle_gamma   90.00
#
_symmetry.space_group_name_H-M   'P 1'
#
loop_
_entity.id
_entity.type
_entity.pdbx_description
1 polymer ?
#
loop_
_entity_poly.entity_id
_entity_poly.type
_entity_poly.pdbx_seq_one_letter_code
_entity_poly.pdbx_strand_id
1 'polypeptide(L)'
;MNSSSQEIPQLIDEFRKYLSTEEGKRHLRHLKEIEPKETRQILERLNTLPRDSKEFVNLVLYGLLPNVKSKYAIRVSVAPAFLNIKKFFARFNYSEKDWTMLANLVYNLVKSFDENPERLQEFINEFASNRLSKGLQCGSISPILFALKQDYPIINAREIR
;
A
#
# COMPACT_ATOMS: atom_id res chain seq x y z
N MET A 1 -2.35 26.02 -35.29
CA MET A 1 -1.07 26.06 -34.55
C MET A 1 -1.34 25.53 -33.16
N ASN A 2 -0.60 24.50 -32.74
CA ASN A 2 -0.86 23.64 -31.58
C ASN A 2 -0.90 24.42 -30.25
N SER A 3 -2.08 24.56 -29.61
CA SER A 3 -2.18 25.08 -28.23
C SER A 3 -1.61 24.10 -27.19
N SER A 4 -1.50 22.82 -27.54
CA SER A 4 -1.09 21.75 -26.63
C SER A 4 0.33 21.86 -26.08
N SER A 5 1.25 22.59 -26.74
CA SER A 5 2.65 22.64 -26.31
C SER A 5 2.91 23.63 -25.17
N GLN A 6 2.05 24.63 -24.98
CA GLN A 6 2.17 25.60 -23.87
C GLN A 6 1.40 25.15 -22.61
N GLU A 7 0.44 24.24 -22.77
CA GLU A 7 -0.39 23.70 -21.67
C GLU A 7 0.42 22.83 -20.69
N ILE A 8 1.35 21.99 -21.19
CA ILE A 8 2.15 21.09 -20.33
C ILE A 8 3.09 21.86 -19.38
N PRO A 9 3.91 22.83 -19.84
CA PRO A 9 4.76 23.60 -18.93
C PRO A 9 3.96 24.37 -17.87
N GLN A 10 2.81 24.94 -18.25
CA GLN A 10 1.93 25.65 -17.32
C GLN A 10 1.38 24.73 -16.24
N LEU A 11 0.89 23.54 -16.62
CA LEU A 11 0.44 22.53 -15.66
C LEU A 11 1.56 22.11 -14.71
N ILE A 12 2.79 21.90 -15.21
CA ILE A 12 3.94 21.57 -14.36
C ILE A 12 4.22 22.68 -13.35
N ASP A 13 4.17 23.95 -13.78
CA ASP A 13 4.39 25.09 -12.89
C ASP A 13 3.24 25.26 -11.88
N GLU A 14 2.01 24.99 -12.24
CA GLU A 14 0.87 24.94 -11.31
C GLU A 14 1.08 23.86 -10.24
N PHE A 15 1.53 22.67 -10.62
CA PHE A 15 1.88 21.62 -9.67
C PHE A 15 3.01 22.06 -8.73
N ARG A 16 4.07 22.69 -9.25
CA ARG A 16 5.18 23.23 -8.42
C ARG A 16 4.69 24.30 -7.44
N LYS A 17 3.79 25.18 -7.87
CA LYS A 17 3.16 26.18 -6.98
C LYS A 17 2.32 25.50 -5.91
N TYR A 18 1.53 24.50 -6.26
CA TYR A 18 0.76 23.71 -5.28
C TYR A 18 1.66 23.08 -4.21
N LEU A 19 2.80 22.49 -4.61
CA LEU A 19 3.76 21.90 -3.66
C LEU A 19 4.34 22.91 -2.66
N SER A 20 4.28 24.21 -2.98
CA SER A 20 4.73 25.30 -2.11
C SER A 20 3.66 25.78 -1.11
N THR A 21 2.40 25.36 -1.27
CA THR A 21 1.32 25.65 -0.33
C THR A 21 1.47 24.84 0.96
N GLU A 22 0.83 25.27 2.05
CA GLU A 22 0.84 24.51 3.32
C GLU A 22 0.20 23.13 3.17
N GLU A 23 -0.81 22.99 2.31
CA GLU A 23 -1.41 21.70 1.99
C GLU A 23 -0.45 20.80 1.22
N GLY A 24 0.21 21.33 0.18
CA GLY A 24 1.21 20.59 -0.60
C GLY A 24 2.38 20.12 0.26
N LYS A 25 2.92 21.01 1.11
CA LYS A 25 3.97 20.66 2.09
C LYS A 25 3.51 19.58 3.07
N ARG A 26 2.27 19.67 3.58
CA ARG A 26 1.68 18.65 4.47
C ARG A 26 1.58 17.29 3.78
N HIS A 27 1.12 17.26 2.53
CA HIS A 27 1.04 16.01 1.75
C HIS A 27 2.42 15.42 1.46
N LEU A 28 3.39 16.25 1.05
CA LEU A 28 4.77 15.83 0.84
C LEU A 28 5.39 15.26 2.11
N ARG A 29 5.21 15.96 3.24
CA ARG A 29 5.70 15.51 4.55
C ARG A 29 5.09 14.16 4.92
N HIS A 30 3.80 13.98 4.72
CA HIS A 30 3.16 12.71 5.02
C HIS A 30 3.71 11.58 4.14
N LEU A 31 3.79 11.79 2.83
CA LEU A 31 4.27 10.80 1.86
C LEU A 31 5.76 10.47 2.06
N LYS A 32 6.59 11.45 2.45
CA LYS A 32 8.05 11.30 2.55
C LYS A 32 8.59 10.93 3.91
N GLU A 33 7.90 11.32 4.98
CA GLU A 33 8.41 11.15 6.35
C GLU A 33 7.50 10.25 7.18
N ILE A 34 6.20 10.57 7.21
CA ILE A 34 5.26 9.93 8.15
C ILE A 34 4.94 8.51 7.68
N GLU A 35 4.49 8.35 6.45
CA GLU A 35 4.03 7.07 5.92
C GLU A 35 5.15 6.01 5.88
N PRO A 36 6.38 6.34 5.44
CA PRO A 36 7.50 5.40 5.53
C PRO A 36 7.80 4.97 6.97
N LYS A 37 7.85 5.94 7.90
CA LYS A 37 8.14 5.67 9.31
C LYS A 37 7.10 4.77 9.95
N GLU A 38 5.82 5.07 9.79
CA GLU A 38 4.72 4.26 10.34
C GLU A 38 4.71 2.85 9.74
N THR A 39 4.93 2.74 8.43
CA THR A 39 4.99 1.43 7.75
C THR A 39 6.16 0.60 8.28
N ARG A 40 7.33 1.22 8.49
CA ARG A 40 8.51 0.56 9.08
C ARG A 40 8.22 0.03 10.48
N GLN A 41 7.63 0.86 11.34
CA GLN A 41 7.27 0.49 12.72
C GLN A 41 6.26 -0.66 12.76
N ILE A 42 5.30 -0.69 11.84
CA ILE A 42 4.34 -1.79 11.71
C ILE A 42 5.07 -3.07 11.31
N LEU A 43 5.98 -3.00 10.32
CA LEU A 43 6.75 -4.17 9.89
C LEU A 43 7.65 -4.70 11.01
N GLU A 44 8.31 -3.82 11.77
CA GLU A 44 9.11 -4.18 12.95
C GLU A 44 8.27 -4.88 14.02
N ARG A 45 7.08 -4.37 14.32
CA ARG A 45 6.14 -5.03 15.26
C ARG A 45 5.66 -6.37 14.73
N LEU A 46 5.39 -6.50 13.43
CA LEU A 46 4.98 -7.77 12.83
C LEU A 46 6.07 -8.84 12.95
N ASN A 47 7.35 -8.47 12.95
CA ASN A 47 8.46 -9.43 13.14
C ASN A 47 8.45 -10.12 14.51
N THR A 48 7.80 -9.54 15.53
CA THR A 48 7.81 -10.06 16.90
C THR A 48 6.53 -10.80 17.28
N LEU A 49 5.47 -10.71 16.47
CA LEU A 49 4.17 -11.29 16.77
C LEU A 49 4.05 -12.73 16.24
N PRO A 50 3.32 -13.62 16.96
CA PRO A 50 2.96 -14.93 16.42
C PRO A 50 2.09 -14.78 15.18
N ARG A 51 2.48 -15.46 14.10
CA ARG A 51 1.88 -15.31 12.75
C ARG A 51 0.42 -15.78 12.63
N ASP A 52 -0.04 -16.55 13.60
CA ASP A 52 -1.40 -17.07 13.74
C ASP A 52 -2.25 -16.24 14.72
N SER A 53 -1.64 -15.29 15.44
CA SER A 53 -2.35 -14.45 16.38
C SER A 53 -3.31 -13.49 15.67
N LYS A 54 -4.47 -13.24 16.30
CA LYS A 54 -5.44 -12.25 15.83
C LYS A 54 -4.83 -10.85 15.71
N GLU A 55 -3.87 -10.53 16.58
CA GLU A 55 -3.15 -9.26 16.55
C GLU A 55 -2.31 -9.12 15.28
N PHE A 56 -1.50 -10.13 14.94
CA PHE A 56 -0.71 -10.16 13.71
C PHE A 56 -1.61 -9.99 12.48
N VAL A 57 -2.67 -10.79 12.39
CA VAL A 57 -3.61 -10.75 11.26
C VAL A 57 -4.23 -9.37 11.12
N ASN A 58 -4.73 -8.77 12.21
CA ASN A 58 -5.32 -7.44 12.15
C ASN A 58 -4.29 -6.37 11.78
N LEU A 59 -3.06 -6.46 12.30
CA LEU A 59 -2.01 -5.49 12.02
C LEU A 59 -1.57 -5.53 10.56
N VAL A 60 -1.51 -6.71 9.92
CA VAL A 60 -1.31 -6.81 8.47
C VAL A 60 -2.47 -6.17 7.70
N LEU A 61 -3.70 -6.60 8.01
CA LEU A 61 -4.89 -6.24 7.22
C LEU A 61 -5.27 -4.76 7.33
N TYR A 62 -5.09 -4.16 8.51
CA TYR A 62 -5.54 -2.80 8.80
C TYR A 62 -4.40 -1.81 9.07
N GLY A 63 -3.17 -2.29 9.22
CA GLY A 63 -1.98 -1.47 9.42
C GLY A 63 -1.05 -1.49 8.21
N LEU A 64 -0.64 -2.67 7.75
CA LEU A 64 0.30 -2.78 6.65
C LEU A 64 -0.35 -2.39 5.31
N LEU A 65 -1.52 -2.95 5.01
CA LEU A 65 -2.29 -2.57 3.82
C LEU A 65 -2.74 -1.09 3.89
N PRO A 66 -2.81 -0.38 2.74
CA PRO A 66 -3.16 1.03 2.71
C PRO A 66 -4.65 1.22 2.98
N ASN A 67 -4.97 1.76 4.14
CA ASN A 67 -6.36 2.02 4.55
C ASN A 67 -6.68 3.51 4.51
N VAL A 68 -7.93 3.84 4.15
CA VAL A 68 -8.47 5.19 4.39
C VAL A 68 -8.85 5.35 5.87
N LYS A 69 -8.86 6.59 6.36
CA LYS A 69 -9.30 6.92 7.72
C LYS A 69 -10.67 6.29 8.01
N SER A 70 -10.70 5.35 8.94
CA SER A 70 -11.90 4.64 9.37
C SER A 70 -11.71 4.09 10.78
N LYS A 71 -12.79 3.58 11.40
CA LYS A 71 -12.69 2.92 12.71
C LYS A 71 -11.92 1.60 12.70
N TYR A 72 -11.60 1.06 11.52
CA TYR A 72 -10.87 -0.19 11.36
C TYR A 72 -9.38 0.05 11.12
N ALA A 73 -9.04 1.19 10.53
CA ALA A 73 -7.67 1.51 10.13
C ALA A 73 -6.76 1.63 11.37
N ILE A 74 -5.67 0.88 11.36
CA ILE A 74 -4.56 1.02 12.31
C ILE A 74 -3.56 2.05 11.77
N ARG A 75 -3.36 2.08 10.45
CA ARG A 75 -2.58 3.10 9.73
C ARG A 75 -3.44 3.72 8.64
N VAL A 76 -3.30 5.02 8.41
CA VAL A 76 -3.93 5.71 7.26
C VAL A 76 -2.88 5.93 6.20
N SER A 77 -3.20 5.62 4.94
CA SER A 77 -2.34 5.85 3.79
C SER A 77 -2.84 7.03 2.95
N VAL A 78 -1.94 7.74 2.28
CA VAL A 78 -2.30 8.76 1.28
C VAL A 78 -2.70 8.16 -0.06
N ALA A 79 -2.39 6.88 -0.31
CA ALA A 79 -2.87 6.10 -1.45
C ALA A 79 -3.78 4.97 -0.96
N PRO A 80 -4.96 5.28 -0.39
CA PRO A 80 -5.79 4.29 0.27
C PRO A 80 -6.39 3.29 -0.75
N ALA A 81 -6.40 2.01 -0.38
CA ALA A 81 -7.10 0.97 -1.13
C ALA A 81 -8.36 0.46 -0.41
N PHE A 82 -8.38 0.48 0.93
CA PHE A 82 -9.44 -0.15 1.71
C PHE A 82 -10.05 0.78 2.76
N LEU A 83 -11.39 0.80 2.82
CA LEU A 83 -12.14 1.29 3.98
C LEU A 83 -12.26 0.20 5.06
N ASN A 84 -12.54 -1.03 4.61
CA ASN A 84 -12.59 -2.23 5.41
C ASN A 84 -12.32 -3.43 4.48
N ILE A 85 -11.16 -4.06 4.63
CA ILE A 85 -10.76 -5.17 3.77
C ILE A 85 -11.67 -6.40 3.92
N LYS A 86 -12.09 -6.76 5.14
CA LYS A 86 -12.99 -7.91 5.34
C LYS A 86 -14.33 -7.69 4.61
N LYS A 87 -14.86 -6.46 4.61
CA LYS A 87 -16.05 -6.10 3.84
C LYS A 87 -15.79 -6.10 2.33
N PHE A 88 -14.64 -5.61 1.87
CA PHE A 88 -14.27 -5.61 0.46
C PHE A 88 -14.24 -7.02 -0.14
N PHE A 89 -13.77 -8.00 0.64
CA PHE A 89 -13.70 -9.41 0.24
C PHE A 89 -14.94 -10.23 0.65
N ALA A 90 -16.03 -9.61 1.10
CA ALA A 90 -17.19 -10.36 1.62
C ALA A 90 -17.72 -11.43 0.65
N ARG A 91 -17.68 -11.16 -0.66
CA ARG A 91 -18.12 -12.11 -1.71
C ARG A 91 -17.32 -13.43 -1.75
N PHE A 92 -16.12 -13.47 -1.15
CA PHE A 92 -15.26 -14.65 -1.15
C PHE A 92 -15.48 -15.57 0.05
N ASN A 93 -16.30 -15.16 1.04
CA ASN A 93 -16.62 -15.95 2.23
C ASN A 93 -15.39 -16.53 2.96
N TYR A 94 -14.33 -15.73 3.07
CA TYR A 94 -13.09 -16.16 3.74
C TYR A 94 -13.35 -16.52 5.20
N SER A 95 -12.93 -17.74 5.56
CA SER A 95 -12.85 -18.19 6.94
C SER A 95 -11.74 -17.46 7.70
N GLU A 96 -11.70 -17.57 9.03
CA GLU A 96 -10.59 -17.04 9.80
C GLU A 96 -9.24 -17.67 9.40
N LYS A 97 -9.24 -18.94 8.98
CA LYS A 97 -8.03 -19.59 8.41
C LYS A 97 -7.59 -18.92 7.11
N ASP A 98 -8.52 -18.59 6.21
CA ASP A 98 -8.18 -17.87 4.97
C ASP A 98 -7.63 -16.47 5.28
N TRP A 99 -8.16 -15.78 6.29
CA TRP A 99 -7.63 -14.48 6.73
C TRP A 99 -6.21 -14.57 7.27
N THR A 100 -5.93 -15.57 8.11
CA THR A 100 -4.57 -15.82 8.60
C THR A 100 -3.61 -16.15 7.46
N MET A 101 -4.04 -16.97 6.49
CA MET A 101 -3.22 -17.29 5.33
C MET A 101 -2.96 -16.06 4.46
N LEU A 102 -3.97 -15.24 4.18
CA LEU A 102 -3.82 -14.01 3.41
C LEU A 102 -2.87 -13.02 4.09
N ALA A 103 -3.02 -12.82 5.41
CA ALA A 103 -2.14 -11.95 6.17
C ALA A 103 -0.68 -12.41 6.10
N ASN A 104 -0.44 -13.72 6.20
CA ASN A 104 0.90 -14.28 6.04
C ASN A 104 1.47 -14.10 4.63
N LEU A 105 0.65 -14.25 3.58
CA LEU A 105 1.08 -14.00 2.20
C LEU A 105 1.52 -12.54 1.99
N VAL A 106 0.72 -11.58 2.48
CA VAL A 106 1.04 -10.16 2.38
C VAL A 106 2.31 -9.84 3.17
N TYR A 107 2.41 -10.32 4.42
CA TYR A 107 3.58 -10.10 5.24
C TYR A 107 4.85 -10.70 4.62
N ASN A 108 4.80 -11.93 4.12
CA ASN A 108 5.94 -12.58 3.47
C ASN A 108 6.41 -11.78 2.25
N LEU A 109 5.49 -11.39 1.36
CA LEU A 109 5.82 -10.54 0.21
C LEU A 109 6.54 -9.26 0.64
N VAL A 110 5.98 -8.55 1.62
CA VAL A 110 6.53 -7.28 2.09
C VAL A 110 7.88 -7.47 2.77
N LYS A 111 8.02 -8.50 3.61
CA LYS A 111 9.26 -8.80 4.33
C LYS A 111 10.37 -9.23 3.38
N SER A 112 10.09 -10.12 2.44
CA SER A 112 11.06 -10.56 1.44
C SER A 112 11.51 -9.42 0.53
N PHE A 113 10.58 -8.55 0.12
CA PHE A 113 10.92 -7.31 -0.62
C PHE A 113 11.80 -6.37 0.19
N ASP A 114 11.50 -6.18 1.47
CA ASP A 114 12.27 -5.27 2.32
C ASP A 114 13.74 -5.71 2.43
N GLU A 115 13.95 -7.02 2.54
CA GLU A 115 15.27 -7.66 2.64
C GLU A 115 16.00 -7.74 1.29
N ASN A 116 15.30 -8.05 0.20
CA ASN A 116 15.89 -8.36 -1.11
C ASN A 116 15.09 -7.71 -2.25
N PRO A 117 15.03 -6.37 -2.35
CA PRO A 117 14.13 -5.66 -3.27
C PRO A 117 14.37 -5.99 -4.74
N GLU A 118 15.59 -6.36 -5.13
CA GLU A 118 15.97 -6.75 -6.49
C GLU A 118 15.27 -8.03 -6.99
N ARG A 119 14.73 -8.83 -6.07
CA ARG A 119 13.98 -10.06 -6.36
C ARG A 119 12.46 -9.86 -6.36
N LEU A 120 11.98 -8.60 -6.39
CA LEU A 120 10.55 -8.28 -6.31
C LEU A 120 9.68 -9.08 -7.29
N GLN A 121 10.15 -9.29 -8.53
CA GLN A 121 9.39 -10.05 -9.53
C GLN A 121 9.10 -11.49 -9.07
N GLU A 122 10.07 -12.15 -8.43
CA GLU A 122 9.91 -13.51 -7.92
C GLU A 122 8.86 -13.54 -6.79
N PHE A 123 8.95 -12.61 -5.85
CA PHE A 123 8.02 -12.54 -4.71
C PHE A 123 6.60 -12.21 -5.16
N ILE A 124 6.43 -11.35 -6.16
CA ILE A 124 5.12 -11.05 -6.74
C ILE A 124 4.54 -12.27 -7.44
N ASN A 125 5.34 -13.04 -8.18
CA ASN A 125 4.89 -14.27 -8.83
C ASN A 125 4.44 -15.32 -7.80
N GLU A 126 5.21 -15.50 -6.73
CA GLU A 126 4.83 -16.39 -5.62
C GLU A 126 3.52 -15.94 -4.98
N PHE A 127 3.41 -14.67 -4.63
CA PHE A 127 2.20 -14.09 -4.04
C PHE A 127 0.97 -14.26 -4.95
N ALA A 128 1.10 -13.93 -6.24
CA ALA A 128 0.02 -13.99 -7.23
C ALA A 128 -0.41 -15.42 -7.57
N SER A 129 0.46 -16.41 -7.37
CA SER A 129 0.13 -17.83 -7.58
C SER A 129 -0.92 -18.35 -6.59
N ASN A 130 -1.06 -17.69 -5.43
CA ASN A 130 -2.00 -18.11 -4.39
C ASN A 130 -3.43 -17.63 -4.68
N ARG A 131 -4.44 -18.51 -4.58
CA ARG A 131 -5.85 -18.13 -4.81
C ARG A 131 -6.33 -16.95 -3.96
N LEU A 132 -5.80 -16.80 -2.74
CA LEU A 132 -6.27 -15.81 -1.78
C LEU A 132 -5.82 -14.37 -2.13
N SER A 133 -4.75 -14.22 -2.92
CA SER A 133 -4.18 -12.92 -3.30
C SER A 133 -4.92 -12.25 -4.45
N LYS A 134 -5.81 -12.95 -5.16
CA LYS A 134 -6.48 -12.44 -6.38
C LYS A 134 -7.25 -11.13 -6.21
N GLY A 135 -7.70 -10.81 -5.00
CA GLY A 135 -8.35 -9.53 -4.73
C GLY A 135 -7.41 -8.39 -4.32
N LEU A 136 -6.12 -8.66 -4.16
CA LEU A 136 -5.06 -7.69 -3.84
C LEU A 136 -4.23 -7.44 -5.11
N GLN A 137 -4.54 -6.36 -5.80
CA GLN A 137 -3.87 -5.97 -7.05
C GLN A 137 -2.77 -4.93 -6.79
N CYS A 138 -2.11 -4.44 -7.84
CA CYS A 138 -1.03 -3.46 -7.74
C CYS A 138 -1.39 -2.23 -6.90
N GLY A 139 -2.64 -1.74 -6.99
CA GLY A 139 -3.11 -0.59 -6.19
C GLY A 139 -3.20 -0.87 -4.68
N SER A 140 -3.20 -2.14 -4.25
CA SER A 140 -3.18 -2.53 -2.85
C SER A 140 -1.77 -2.80 -2.31
N ILE A 141 -0.85 -3.21 -3.19
CA ILE A 141 0.50 -3.65 -2.81
C ILE A 141 1.54 -2.54 -3.00
N SER A 142 1.54 -1.85 -4.15
CA SER A 142 2.56 -0.85 -4.47
C SER A 142 2.65 0.32 -3.47
N PRO A 143 1.57 0.79 -2.81
CA PRO A 143 1.71 1.80 -1.75
C PRO A 143 2.59 1.35 -0.58
N ILE A 144 2.56 0.06 -0.24
CA ILE A 144 3.37 -0.50 0.84
C ILE A 144 4.84 -0.55 0.42
N LEU A 145 5.10 -0.97 -0.81
CA LEU A 145 6.45 -1.02 -1.37
C LEU A 145 7.05 0.39 -1.45
N PHE A 146 6.28 1.36 -1.96
CA PHE A 146 6.67 2.76 -2.02
C PHE A 146 6.99 3.33 -0.64
N ALA A 147 6.15 3.04 0.37
CA ALA A 147 6.39 3.50 1.74
C ALA A 147 7.69 2.92 2.32
N LEU A 148 8.08 1.69 1.96
CA LEU A 148 9.32 1.08 2.43
C LEU A 148 10.55 1.54 1.64
N LYS A 149 10.42 1.69 0.31
CA LYS A 149 11.48 2.10 -0.62
C LYS A 149 10.85 2.94 -1.75
N GLN A 150 11.06 4.24 -1.70
CA GLN A 150 10.37 5.20 -2.58
C GLN A 150 10.75 5.12 -4.06
N ASP A 151 11.85 4.43 -4.39
CA ASP A 151 12.23 4.15 -5.78
C ASP A 151 11.27 3.17 -6.48
N TYR A 152 10.37 2.53 -5.72
CA TYR A 152 9.30 1.67 -6.22
C TYR A 152 7.99 2.45 -6.27
N PRO A 153 7.58 2.99 -7.43
CA PRO A 153 6.46 3.91 -7.51
C PRO A 153 5.13 3.24 -7.17
N ILE A 154 4.17 4.06 -6.71
CA ILE A 154 2.79 3.63 -6.57
C ILE A 154 2.20 3.40 -7.97
N ILE A 155 1.70 2.20 -8.20
CA ILE A 155 1.05 1.80 -9.45
C ILE A 155 -0.44 1.65 -9.17
N ASN A 156 -1.22 2.60 -9.66
CA ASN A 156 -2.67 2.50 -9.67
C ASN A 156 -3.14 1.99 -11.05
N ALA A 157 -3.39 0.68 -11.14
CA ALA A 157 -4.01 0.09 -12.31
C ALA A 157 -5.54 0.28 -12.27
N ARG A 158 -6.02 1.53 -12.26
CA ARG A 158 -7.30 1.82 -12.89
C ARG A 158 -6.98 2.11 -14.34
N GLU A 159 -7.07 1.10 -15.20
CA GLU A 159 -7.34 1.40 -16.60
C GLU A 159 -8.65 2.20 -16.62
N ILE A 160 -8.57 3.50 -16.87
CA ILE A 160 -9.72 4.26 -17.34
C ILE A 160 -9.87 3.83 -18.79
N ARG A 161 -10.70 2.80 -19.03
CA ARG A 161 -11.25 2.53 -20.35
C ARG A 161 -12.49 3.38 -20.56
#